data_AF-A0A9D3M4B2-F1
#
_entry.id   AF-A0A9D3M4B2-F1
#
_cell.length_a   1.000
_cell.length_b   1.000
_cell.length_c   1.000
_cell.angle_alpha   90.00
_cell.angle_beta   90.00
_cell.angle_gamma   90.00
#
_symmetry.space_group_name_H-M   'P 1'
#
loop_
_entity.id
_entity.type
_entity.pdbx_description
1 polymer ?
#
loop_
_entity_poly.entity_id
_entity_poly.type
_entity_poly.pdbx_seq_one_letter_code
_entity_poly.pdbx_strand_id
1 'polypeptide(L)'
;MSDLKFKIVSFKPGMELKVKGVPKSNIDRFSINVCDSKDNIALHCDARFNYAGRQRYIVLDSRKDGHWQDSVTLGNFPFHCGQEFEVRPQTGRH
;
A
#
# COMPACT_ATOMS: atom_id res chain seq x y z
N MET A 1 -11.52 11.63 4.53
CA MET A 1 -10.09 11.44 4.86
C MET A 1 -9.29 12.20 3.82
N SER A 2 -8.31 13.01 4.23
CA SER A 2 -7.45 13.74 3.29
C SER A 2 -6.37 12.80 2.74
N ASP A 3 -6.36 12.61 1.42
CA ASP A 3 -5.29 11.88 0.74
C ASP A 3 -4.01 12.71 0.82
N LEU A 4 -3.01 12.25 1.57
CA LEU A 4 -1.68 12.82 1.48
C LEU A 4 -1.03 12.31 0.19
N LYS A 5 -0.99 13.16 -0.84
CA LYS A 5 -0.41 12.83 -2.15
C LYS A 5 0.99 13.40 -2.25
N PHE A 6 1.98 12.53 -2.19
CA PHE A 6 3.34 12.86 -2.58
C PHE A 6 3.54 12.41 -4.03
N LYS A 7 3.80 13.35 -4.94
CA LYS A 7 4.26 13.02 -6.29
C LYS A 7 5.78 12.83 -6.24
N ILE A 8 6.22 11.59 -6.12
CA ILE A 8 7.64 11.25 -6.30
C ILE A 8 7.95 11.39 -7.79
N VAL A 9 8.95 12.21 -8.12
CA VAL A 9 9.38 12.45 -9.50
C VAL A 9 10.20 11.25 -9.97
N SER A 10 9.81 10.64 -11.10
CA SER A 10 10.47 9.53 -11.84
C SER A 10 11.06 8.39 -10.98
N PHE A 11 10.30 7.30 -10.81
CA PHE A 11 10.81 6.03 -10.30
C PHE A 11 11.21 5.12 -11.47
N LYS A 12 12.47 4.66 -11.51
CA LYS A 12 13.02 3.85 -12.62
C LYS A 12 13.48 2.47 -12.12
N PRO A 13 13.56 1.46 -13.00
CA PRO A 13 14.19 0.19 -12.67
C PRO A 13 15.60 0.39 -12.08
N GLY A 14 15.91 -0.33 -11.01
CA GLY A 14 17.16 -0.21 -10.25
C GLY A 14 17.12 0.82 -9.10
N MET A 15 16.05 1.59 -8.95
CA MET A 15 15.84 2.46 -7.79
C MET A 15 15.17 1.70 -6.63
N GLU A 16 15.49 2.11 -5.41
CA GLU A 16 14.83 1.62 -4.19
C GLU A 16 13.76 2.62 -3.72
N LEU A 17 12.55 2.14 -3.48
CA LEU A 17 11.49 2.92 -2.82
C LEU A 17 11.42 2.52 -1.35
N LYS A 18 11.55 3.51 -0.46
CA LYS A 18 11.34 3.35 0.98
C LYS A 18 10.18 4.23 1.43
N VAL A 19 9.18 3.61 2.06
CA VAL A 19 8.05 4.33 2.64
C VAL A 19 8.09 4.15 4.15
N LYS A 20 8.26 5.24 4.88
CA LYS A 20 8.15 5.28 6.33
C LYS A 20 6.89 6.02 6.75
N GLY A 21 6.28 5.56 7.84
CA GLY A 21 5.11 6.23 8.40
C GLY A 21 4.79 5.72 9.80
N VAL A 22 3.98 6.50 10.50
CA VAL A 22 3.40 6.13 11.80
C VAL A 22 1.88 6.09 11.62
N PRO A 23 1.24 4.92 11.66
CA PRO A 23 -0.21 4.83 11.60
C PRO A 23 -0.80 5.53 12.83
N LYS A 24 -1.75 6.45 12.62
CA LYS A 24 -2.43 7.13 13.74
C LYS A 24 -3.21 6.12 14.59
N SER A 25 -3.51 6.49 15.83
CA SER A 25 -4.46 5.73 16.65
C SER A 25 -5.82 5.64 15.95
N ASN A 26 -6.52 4.53 16.17
CA ASN A 26 -7.90 4.30 15.71
C ASN A 26 -8.13 4.44 14.19
N ILE A 27 -7.12 4.15 13.36
CA ILE A 27 -7.36 4.02 11.92
C ILE A 27 -7.89 2.62 11.58
N ASP A 28 -8.81 2.54 10.63
CA ASP A 28 -9.31 1.27 10.11
C ASP A 28 -8.34 0.65 9.10
N ARG A 29 -7.70 1.49 8.29
CA ARG A 29 -6.73 1.09 7.26
C ARG A 29 -5.87 2.26 6.78
N PHE A 30 -4.77 1.95 6.10
CA PHE A 30 -4.06 2.86 5.20
C PHE A 30 -3.64 2.11 3.93
N SER A 31 -3.40 2.85 2.85
CA SER A 31 -2.93 2.25 1.60
C SER A 31 -1.68 2.95 1.06
N ILE A 32 -0.77 2.17 0.47
CA ILE A 32 0.38 2.64 -0.30
C ILE A 32 0.13 2.27 -1.76
N ASN A 33 0.10 3.27 -2.64
CA ASN A 33 -0.13 3.08 -4.07
C ASN A 33 1.13 3.45 -4.86
N VAL A 34 1.62 2.52 -5.67
CA VAL A 34 2.61 2.79 -6.72
C VAL A 34 1.86 2.78 -8.04
N CYS A 35 1.74 3.95 -8.67
CA CYS A 35 0.84 4.15 -9.80
C CYS A 35 1.36 5.20 -10.78
N ASP A 36 0.95 5.06 -12.03
CA ASP A 36 1.05 6.12 -13.04
C ASP A 36 -0.13 7.09 -12.92
N SER A 37 -1.32 6.55 -12.67
CA SER A 37 -2.55 7.32 -12.50
C SER A 37 -3.47 6.65 -11.46
N LYS A 38 -4.57 7.30 -11.10
CA LYS A 38 -5.58 6.68 -10.23
C LYS A 38 -6.21 5.42 -10.83
N ASP A 39 -6.22 5.31 -12.15
CA ASP A 39 -6.82 4.21 -12.89
C ASP A 39 -5.80 3.13 -13.26
N ASN A 40 -4.51 3.46 -13.18
CA ASN A 40 -3.38 2.56 -13.43
C ASN A 40 -2.45 2.48 -12.22
N ILE A 41 -2.78 1.57 -11.30
CA ILE A 41 -2.05 1.28 -10.07
C ILE A 41 -1.29 -0.04 -10.26
N ALA A 42 0.03 0.02 -10.31
CA ALA A 42 0.87 -1.17 -10.42
C ALA A 42 0.91 -1.98 -9.11
N LEU A 43 0.85 -1.29 -7.97
CA LEU A 43 0.76 -1.91 -6.64
C LEU A 43 -0.15 -1.10 -5.74
N HIS A 44 -1.23 -1.72 -5.28
CA HIS A 44 -2.05 -1.26 -4.17
C HIS A 44 -1.76 -2.15 -2.97
N CYS A 45 -1.12 -1.61 -1.94
CA CYS A 45 -0.92 -2.28 -0.67
C CYS A 45 -1.86 -1.66 0.37
N ASP A 46 -2.91 -2.38 0.77
CA ASP A 46 -3.96 -1.91 1.67
C ASP A 46 -3.87 -2.64 3.02
N ALA A 47 -3.23 -1.98 3.99
CA ALA A 47 -3.07 -2.51 5.35
C ALA A 47 -4.34 -2.21 6.17
N ARG A 48 -5.11 -3.26 6.48
CA ARG A 48 -6.40 -3.17 7.18
C ARG A 48 -6.26 -3.63 8.62
N PHE A 49 -6.33 -2.68 9.55
CA PHE A 49 -6.36 -2.94 10.99
C PHE A 49 -7.70 -3.54 11.40
N ASN A 50 -8.79 -2.93 10.95
CA ASN A 50 -10.16 -3.40 11.16
C ASN A 50 -11.03 -2.91 9.99
N TYR A 51 -11.39 -3.82 9.08
CA TYR A 51 -12.15 -3.44 7.89
C TYR A 51 -13.02 -4.60 7.40
N ALA A 52 -14.29 -4.30 7.11
CA ALA A 52 -15.28 -5.27 6.62
C ALA A 52 -15.40 -6.53 7.50
N GLY A 53 -15.40 -6.36 8.84
CA GLY A 53 -15.57 -7.45 9.80
C GLY A 53 -14.36 -8.37 9.95
N ARG A 54 -13.22 -8.03 9.34
CA ARG A 54 -11.95 -8.75 9.46
C ARG A 54 -10.89 -7.83 10.06
N GLN A 55 -9.98 -8.41 10.81
CA GLN A 55 -8.93 -7.66 11.51
C GLN A 55 -7.55 -8.10 11.02
N ARG A 56 -6.63 -7.14 10.99
CA ARG A 56 -5.19 -7.35 10.79
C ARG A 56 -4.83 -8.21 9.58
N TYR A 57 -5.11 -7.70 8.39
CA TYR A 57 -4.72 -8.33 7.13
C TYR A 57 -4.30 -7.29 6.09
N ILE A 58 -3.47 -7.70 5.15
CA ILE A 58 -3.03 -6.85 4.03
C ILE A 58 -3.68 -7.37 2.76
N VAL A 59 -4.25 -6.48 1.96
CA VAL A 59 -4.67 -6.80 0.58
C VAL A 59 -3.65 -6.17 -0.37
N LEU A 60 -3.08 -7.01 -1.24
CA LEU A 60 -2.29 -6.58 -2.38
C LEU A 60 -3.16 -6.71 -3.63
N ASP A 61 -3.18 -5.67 -4.45
CA ASP A 61 -3.94 -5.65 -5.69
C ASP A 61 -3.25 -4.76 -6.73
N SER A 62 -3.75 -4.76 -7.95
CA SER A 62 -3.41 -3.80 -9.00
C SER A 62 -4.68 -3.26 -9.63
N ARG A 63 -4.59 -2.10 -10.26
CA ARG A 63 -5.69 -1.48 -10.99
C ARG A 63 -5.23 -1.16 -12.40
N LYS A 64 -5.96 -1.65 -13.40
CA LYS A 64 -5.65 -1.42 -14.81
C LYS A 64 -6.91 -0.90 -15.50
N ASP A 65 -6.77 0.22 -16.21
CA ASP A 65 -7.87 0.87 -16.94
C ASP A 65 -9.10 1.11 -16.06
N GLY A 66 -8.87 1.42 -14.78
CA GLY A 66 -9.95 1.70 -13.81
C GLY A 66 -10.55 0.46 -13.14
N HIS A 67 -10.10 -0.75 -13.49
CA HIS A 67 -10.61 -2.00 -12.94
C HIS A 67 -9.60 -2.65 -11.99
N TRP A 68 -10.07 -3.05 -10.81
CA TRP A 68 -9.30 -3.90 -9.89
C TRP A 68 -9.05 -5.26 -10.52
N GLN A 69 -7.89 -5.84 -10.23
CA GLN A 69 -7.46 -7.13 -10.75
C GLN A 69 -7.60 -8.21 -9.66
N ASP A 70 -6.85 -9.30 -9.78
CA ASP A 70 -6.86 -10.36 -8.78
C ASP A 70 -6.10 -9.96 -7.52
N SER A 71 -6.84 -9.83 -6.42
CA SER A 71 -6.28 -9.47 -5.13
C SER A 71 -5.66 -10.67 -4.38
N VAL A 72 -4.54 -10.44 -3.70
CA VAL A 72 -3.91 -11.40 -2.78
C VAL A 72 -4.05 -10.90 -1.34
N THR A 73 -4.46 -11.78 -0.43
CA THR A 73 -4.56 -11.45 1.00
C THR A 73 -3.40 -12.07 1.78
N LEU A 74 -2.71 -11.26 2.58
CA LEU A 74 -1.65 -11.70 3.48
C LEU A 74 -2.14 -11.62 4.94
N GLY A 75 -1.96 -12.71 5.69
CA GLY A 75 -2.26 -12.77 7.13
C GLY A 75 -1.15 -12.21 8.02
N ASN A 76 0.07 -12.07 7.49
CA ASN A 76 1.16 -11.42 8.22
C ASN A 76 0.91 -9.90 8.26
N PHE A 77 0.75 -9.34 9.46
CA PHE A 77 0.39 -7.94 9.66
C PHE A 77 1.38 -7.24 10.61
N PRO A 78 2.52 -6.74 10.09
CA PRO A 78 3.59 -6.14 10.87
C PRO A 78 3.37 -4.64 11.15
N PHE A 79 2.11 -4.20 11.28
CA PHE A 79 1.77 -2.81 11.56
C PHE A 79 1.09 -2.66 12.91
N HIS A 80 1.45 -1.59 13.61
CA HIS A 80 0.89 -1.20 14.90
C HIS A 80 0.61 0.30 14.92
N CYS A 81 -0.53 0.69 15.48
CA CYS A 81 -0.86 2.10 15.66
C CYS A 81 0.16 2.76 16.60
N GLY A 82 0.61 3.96 16.23
CA GLY A 82 1.61 4.71 16.99
C GLY A 82 3.06 4.22 16.84
N GLN A 83 3.32 3.16 16.07
CA GLN A 83 4.68 2.67 15.81
C GLN A 83 5.13 2.99 14.38
N GLU A 84 6.40 3.36 14.21
CA GLU A 84 6.98 3.54 12.88
C GLU A 84 7.03 2.20 12.14
N PHE A 85 6.67 2.22 10.87
CA PHE A 85 6.94 1.13 9.93
C PHE A 85 7.86 1.61 8.82
N GLU A 86 8.51 0.65 8.16
CA GLU A 86 9.18 0.84 6.89
C GLU A 86 8.74 -0.24 5.90
N VAL A 87 8.32 0.16 4.70
CA VAL A 87 8.02 -0.74 3.60
C VAL A 87 9.02 -0.49 2.46
N ARG A 88 9.56 -1.59 1.90
CA ARG A 88 10.47 -1.58 0.76
C ARG A 88 9.86 -2.39 -0.39
N PRO A 89 9.05 -1.77 -1.26
CA PRO A 89 8.54 -2.46 -2.44
C PRO A 89 9.72 -2.80 -3.36
N GLN A 90 9.91 -4.09 -3.63
CA GLN A 90 10.93 -4.56 -4.57
C GLN A 90 10.27 -4.86 -5.91
N THR A 91 10.84 -4.31 -6.98
CA THR A 91 10.48 -4.72 -8.34
C THR A 91 11.40 -5.87 -8.73
N GLY A 92 10.88 -7.08 -8.77
CA GLY A 92 11.61 -8.24 -9.26
C GLY A 92 11.56 -8.32 -10.77
N ARG A 93 12.71 -8.51 -11.43
CA ARG A 93 12.77 -9.37 -12.62
C ARG A 93 13.20 -10.73 -12.10
N HIS A 94 12.30 -11.72 -12.18
CA HIS A 94 12.74 -13.07 -12.41
C HIS A 94 12.98 -13.22 -13.90
#